data_AF-A0A401HVV1-F1
#
_entry.id   AF-A0A401HVV1-F1
#
_cell.length_a   1.000
_cell.length_b   1.000
_cell.length_c   1.000
_cell.angle_alpha   90.00
_cell.angle_beta   90.00
_cell.angle_gamma   90.00
#
_symmetry.space_group_name_H-M   'P 1'
#
loop_
_entity.id
_entity.type
_entity.pdbx_description
1 polymer ?
#
loop_
_entity_poly.entity_id
_entity_poly.type
_entity_poly.pdbx_seq_one_letter_code
_entity_poly.pdbx_strand_id
1 'polypeptide(L)'
;MGDTSAASNQGTIEQLEFFPRPTKNEICQVKRELESYYKDRMQLLALEHRGIHRMAPMKIVEYRKKLNRLNDLHCAVQMIVDKSIKEVIECRYIEGNTNKWTVAHFQPWDESTVNRKLSEGIRVIADALKMM
;
A
#
# COMPACT_ATOMS: atom_id res chain seq x y z
N MET A 1 55.25 29.24 -18.22
CA MET A 1 55.04 28.12 -17.30
C MET A 1 54.00 28.57 -16.29
N GLY A 2 52.74 28.28 -16.56
CA GLY A 2 51.61 28.69 -15.71
C GLY A 2 50.75 27.46 -15.50
N ASP A 3 50.90 26.83 -14.34
CA ASP A 3 50.02 25.78 -13.86
C ASP A 3 49.40 26.28 -12.55
N THR A 4 48.22 26.90 -12.66
CA THR A 4 47.34 27.14 -11.52
C THR A 4 46.21 26.13 -11.62
N SER A 5 46.43 24.96 -11.02
CA SER A 5 45.39 23.93 -10.86
C SER A 5 44.40 24.40 -9.79
N ALA A 6 43.24 24.89 -10.23
CA ALA A 6 42.10 25.18 -9.37
C ALA A 6 41.37 23.86 -9.06
N ALA A 7 41.72 23.23 -7.94
CA ALA A 7 40.96 22.12 -7.37
C ALA A 7 39.58 22.63 -6.93
N SER A 8 38.60 22.49 -7.82
CA SER A 8 37.20 22.75 -7.51
C SER A 8 36.65 21.54 -6.75
N ASN A 9 36.73 21.58 -5.41
CA ASN A 9 36.02 20.63 -4.56
C ASN A 9 34.52 20.93 -4.68
N GLN A 10 33.85 20.22 -5.58
CA GLN A 10 32.40 20.18 -5.67
C GLN A 10 31.88 19.50 -4.39
N GLY A 11 31.38 20.31 -3.46
CA GLY A 11 30.55 19.82 -2.36
C GLY A 11 29.27 19.26 -2.96
N THR A 12 29.21 17.94 -3.11
CA THR A 12 27.98 17.23 -3.42
C THR A 12 27.07 17.41 -2.21
N ILE A 13 26.15 18.36 -2.30
CA ILE A 13 25.04 18.48 -1.35
C ILE A 13 24.20 17.22 -1.58
N GLU A 14 24.43 16.18 -0.79
CA GLU A 14 23.48 15.09 -0.63
C GLU A 14 22.20 15.73 -0.09
N GLN A 15 21.23 15.96 -0.97
CA GLN A 15 19.88 16.31 -0.55
C GLN A 15 19.37 15.15 0.30
N LEU A 16 19.36 15.36 1.62
CA LEU A 16 18.65 14.51 2.57
C LEU A 16 17.18 14.51 2.14
N GLU A 17 16.73 13.46 1.44
CA GLU A 17 15.30 13.27 1.20
C GLU A 17 14.63 13.01 2.55
N PHE A 18 13.99 14.04 3.10
CA PHE A 18 13.34 13.99 4.41
C PHE A 18 12.21 12.95 4.48
N PHE A 19 11.71 12.50 3.31
CA PHE A 19 10.69 11.48 3.15
C PHE A 19 11.07 10.54 2.00
N PRO A 20 11.74 9.41 2.27
CA PRO A 20 12.19 8.50 1.23
C PRO A 20 10.98 7.84 0.56
N ARG A 21 10.90 7.96 -0.76
CA ARG A 21 9.85 7.30 -1.55
C ARG A 21 9.89 5.77 -1.34
N PRO A 22 8.77 5.06 -1.49
CA PRO A 22 8.73 3.62 -1.42
C PRO A 22 9.53 3.04 -2.58
N THR A 23 10.40 2.09 -2.24
CA THR A 23 11.13 1.28 -3.17
C THR A 23 10.17 0.39 -3.96
N LYS A 24 10.61 -0.11 -5.13
CA LYS A 24 9.82 -1.05 -5.94
C LYS A 24 9.42 -2.30 -5.15
N ASN A 25 10.27 -2.76 -4.22
CA ASN A 25 10.00 -3.92 -3.39
C ASN A 25 8.87 -3.64 -2.39
N GLU A 26 8.87 -2.47 -1.75
CA GLU A 26 7.81 -2.04 -0.84
C GLU A 26 6.46 -1.92 -1.58
N ILE A 27 6.44 -1.31 -2.77
CA ILE A 27 5.24 -1.23 -3.62
C ILE A 27 4.71 -2.62 -3.98
N CYS A 28 5.60 -3.53 -4.38
CA CYS A 28 5.24 -4.92 -4.69
C CYS A 28 4.70 -5.67 -3.46
N GLN A 29 5.29 -5.45 -2.28
CA GLN A 29 4.82 -6.05 -1.04
C GLN A 29 3.41 -5.55 -0.70
N VAL A 30 3.19 -4.24 -0.71
CA VAL A 30 1.89 -3.62 -0.44
C VAL A 30 0.84 -4.15 -1.42
N LYS A 31 1.17 -4.28 -2.71
CA LYS A 31 0.27 -4.88 -3.69
C LYS A 31 -0.17 -6.29 -3.29
N ARG A 32 0.76 -7.16 -2.87
CA ARG A 32 0.44 -8.53 -2.45
C ARG A 32 -0.46 -8.56 -1.22
N GLU A 33 -0.21 -7.66 -0.26
CA GLU A 33 -1.03 -7.55 0.94
C GLU A 33 -2.44 -7.02 0.63
N LEU A 34 -2.57 -6.08 -0.32
CA LEU A 34 -3.87 -5.62 -0.81
C LEU A 34 -4.62 -6.72 -1.58
N GLU A 35 -3.92 -7.54 -2.36
CA GLU A 35 -4.52 -8.69 -3.05
C GLU A 35 -5.08 -9.74 -2.08
N SER A 36 -4.47 -9.91 -0.90
CA SER A 36 -4.99 -10.81 0.15
C SER A 36 -5.96 -10.14 1.13
N TYR A 37 -6.07 -8.81 1.12
CA TYR A 37 -6.80 -8.01 2.11
C TYR A 37 -8.21 -8.54 2.41
N TYR A 38 -9.04 -8.69 1.38
CA TYR A 38 -10.43 -9.13 1.56
C TYR A 38 -10.51 -10.52 2.20
N LYS A 39 -9.71 -11.47 1.70
CA LYS A 39 -9.65 -12.84 2.21
C LYS A 39 -9.18 -12.85 3.66
N ASP A 40 -8.14 -12.07 3.95
CA ASP A 40 -7.57 -11.94 5.28
C ASP A 40 -8.56 -11.36 6.28
N ARG A 41 -9.33 -10.34 5.86
CA ARG A 41 -10.44 -9.78 6.63
C ARG A 41 -11.52 -10.82 6.92
N MET A 42 -11.95 -11.59 5.91
CA MET A 42 -12.94 -12.66 6.11
C MET A 42 -12.44 -13.74 7.07
N GLN A 43 -11.16 -14.08 7.01
CA GLN A 43 -10.55 -15.02 7.95
C GLN A 43 -10.56 -14.48 9.38
N LEU A 44 -10.19 -13.22 9.60
CA LEU A 44 -10.23 -12.63 10.94
C LEU A 44 -11.66 -12.62 11.51
N LEU A 45 -12.65 -12.21 10.71
CA LEU A 45 -14.06 -12.25 11.11
C LEU A 45 -14.50 -13.67 11.51
N ALA A 46 -14.12 -14.67 10.73
CA ALA A 46 -14.43 -16.07 11.05
C ALA A 46 -13.77 -16.53 12.35
N LEU A 47 -12.56 -16.04 12.67
CA LEU A 47 -11.87 -16.33 13.94
C LEU A 47 -12.56 -15.62 15.11
N GLU A 48 -12.98 -14.36 14.95
CA GLU A 48 -13.74 -13.60 15.94
C GLU A 48 -15.04 -14.33 16.32
N HIS A 49 -15.81 -14.78 15.33
CA HIS A 49 -17.04 -15.54 15.55
C HIS A 49 -16.83 -16.86 16.30
N ARG A 50 -15.67 -17.51 16.13
CA ARG A 50 -15.32 -18.78 16.81
C ARG A 50 -14.80 -18.57 18.23
N GLY A 51 -14.52 -17.34 18.63
CA GLY A 51 -14.00 -16.98 19.95
C GLY A 51 -12.48 -17.05 20.04
N ILE A 52 -11.81 -15.94 19.72
CA ILE A 52 -10.34 -15.81 19.75
C ILE A 52 -9.75 -16.11 21.14
N HIS A 53 -10.48 -15.80 22.21
CA HIS A 53 -10.04 -16.03 23.59
C HIS A 53 -9.82 -17.51 23.93
N ARG A 54 -10.34 -18.44 23.10
CA ARG A 54 -10.17 -19.89 23.26
C ARG A 54 -8.97 -20.45 22.51
N MET A 55 -8.25 -19.59 21.77
CA MET A 55 -7.11 -20.01 20.97
C MET A 55 -5.83 -20.09 21.79
N ALA A 56 -4.89 -20.91 21.32
CA ALA A 56 -3.55 -20.96 21.89
C ALA A 56 -2.89 -19.56 21.86
N PRO A 57 -2.07 -19.19 22.87
CA PRO A 57 -1.47 -17.85 22.95
C PRO A 57 -0.72 -17.42 21.69
N MET A 58 0.02 -18.32 21.04
CA MET A 58 0.72 -18.01 19.77
C MET A 58 -0.24 -17.60 18.66
N LYS A 59 -1.42 -18.24 18.58
CA LYS A 59 -2.45 -17.90 17.58
C LYS A 59 -3.07 -16.53 17.85
N ILE A 60 -3.20 -16.13 19.12
CA ILE A 60 -3.66 -14.79 19.50
C ILE A 60 -2.65 -13.72 19.06
N VAL A 61 -1.34 -14.00 19.19
CA VAL A 61 -0.28 -13.08 18.72
C VAL A 61 -0.31 -12.93 17.20
N GLU A 62 -0.41 -14.04 16.46
CA GLU A 62 -0.56 -14.02 15.00
C GLU A 62 -1.81 -13.24 14.55
N TYR A 63 -2.93 -13.49 15.22
CA TYR A 63 -4.19 -12.78 15.00
C TYR A 63 -4.01 -11.27 15.15
N ARG A 64 -3.44 -10.81 16.28
CA ARG A 64 -3.24 -9.39 16.56
C ARG A 64 -2.32 -8.74 15.54
N LYS A 65 -1.24 -9.40 15.16
CA LYS A 65 -0.32 -8.91 14.12
C LYS A 65 -1.04 -8.69 12.79
N LYS A 66 -1.86 -9.67 12.38
CA LYS A 66 -2.63 -9.60 11.14
C LYS A 66 -3.73 -8.53 11.18
N LEU A 67 -4.42 -8.40 12.32
CA LEU A 67 -5.42 -7.37 12.55
C LEU A 67 -4.82 -5.96 12.46
N ASN A 68 -3.72 -5.72 13.17
CA ASN A 68 -3.01 -4.44 13.12
C ASN A 68 -2.60 -4.11 11.69
N ARG A 69 -2.01 -5.06 10.97
CA ARG A 69 -1.60 -4.82 9.58
C ARG A 69 -2.77 -4.50 8.65
N LEU A 70 -3.92 -5.17 8.80
CA LEU A 70 -5.12 -4.84 8.03
C LEU A 70 -5.68 -3.46 8.39
N ASN A 71 -5.60 -3.05 9.66
CA ASN A 71 -6.00 -1.72 10.08
C ASN A 71 -5.07 -0.66 9.48
N ASP A 72 -3.75 -0.87 9.49
CA ASP A 72 -2.78 0.04 8.87
C ASP A 72 -3.07 0.21 7.37
N LEU A 73 -3.29 -0.91 6.65
CA LEU A 73 -3.68 -0.90 5.25
C LEU A 73 -5.00 -0.15 5.02
N HIS A 74 -6.00 -0.37 5.88
CA HIS A 74 -7.28 0.32 5.78
C HIS A 74 -7.12 1.83 5.98
N CYS A 75 -6.41 2.24 7.03
CA CYS A 75 -6.09 3.64 7.29
C CYS A 75 -5.33 4.29 6.13
N ALA A 76 -4.33 3.59 5.57
CA ALA A 76 -3.56 4.07 4.42
C ALA A 76 -4.45 4.27 3.17
N VAL A 77 -5.43 3.39 2.94
CA VAL A 77 -6.45 3.59 1.88
C VAL A 77 -7.32 4.81 2.18
N GLN A 78 -7.72 5.01 3.44
CA GLN A 78 -8.52 6.18 3.82
C GLN A 78 -7.77 7.51 3.66
N MET A 79 -6.44 7.50 3.73
CA MET A 79 -5.57 8.67 3.52
C MET A 79 -5.38 9.07 2.05
N ILE A 80 -5.86 8.27 1.09
CA ILE A 80 -5.79 8.64 -0.34
C ILE A 80 -6.66 9.88 -0.58
N VAL A 81 -6.02 10.98 -0.98
CA VAL A 81 -6.67 12.28 -1.22
C VAL A 81 -7.46 12.29 -2.54
N ASP A 82 -6.91 11.70 -3.61
CA ASP A 82 -7.62 11.61 -4.88
C ASP A 82 -8.76 10.58 -4.77
N LYS A 83 -9.99 11.10 -4.72
CA LYS A 83 -11.21 10.29 -4.58
C LYS A 83 -11.34 9.22 -5.66
N SER A 84 -10.97 9.54 -6.90
CA SER A 84 -11.10 8.59 -8.01
C SER A 84 -10.10 7.44 -7.91
N ILE A 85 -8.93 7.67 -7.33
CA ILE A 85 -7.96 6.61 -7.02
C ILE A 85 -8.45 5.79 -5.85
N LYS A 86 -8.94 6.45 -4.79
CA LYS A 86 -9.48 5.79 -3.61
C LYS A 86 -10.63 4.84 -3.96
N GLU A 87 -11.60 5.30 -4.74
CA GLU A 87 -12.75 4.49 -5.19
C GLU A 87 -12.30 3.24 -5.95
N VAL A 88 -11.32 3.36 -6.86
CA VAL A 88 -10.80 2.22 -7.62
C VAL A 88 -10.08 1.21 -6.71
N ILE A 89 -9.31 1.70 -5.73
CA ILE A 89 -8.64 0.86 -4.73
C ILE A 89 -9.64 0.14 -3.83
N GLU A 90 -10.64 0.86 -3.32
CA GLU A 90 -11.68 0.30 -2.46
C GLU A 90 -12.46 -0.80 -3.19
N CYS A 91 -12.91 -0.50 -4.41
CA CYS A 91 -13.56 -1.45 -5.30
C CYS A 91 -12.72 -2.71 -5.53
N ARG A 92 -11.43 -2.58 -5.85
CA ARG A 92 -10.58 -3.72 -6.21
C ARG A 92 -10.18 -4.57 -5.01
N TYR A 93 -9.79 -3.94 -3.90
CA TYR A 93 -9.08 -4.62 -2.80
C TYR A 93 -9.87 -4.69 -1.50
N ILE A 94 -10.63 -3.64 -1.17
CA ILE A 94 -11.41 -3.60 0.08
C ILE A 94 -12.71 -4.41 -0.07
N GLU A 95 -13.38 -4.27 -1.21
CA GLU A 95 -14.56 -5.05 -1.57
C GLU A 95 -14.20 -6.43 -2.15
N GLY A 96 -12.96 -6.62 -2.61
CA GLY A 96 -12.45 -7.89 -3.10
C GLY A 96 -12.88 -8.25 -4.53
N ASN A 97 -13.29 -7.28 -5.35
CA ASN A 97 -13.73 -7.54 -6.72
C ASN A 97 -12.58 -7.94 -7.64
N THR A 98 -12.87 -8.68 -8.72
CA THR A 98 -11.85 -9.05 -9.72
C THR A 98 -11.42 -7.85 -10.58
N ASN A 99 -10.20 -7.85 -11.15
CA ASN A 99 -9.75 -6.75 -12.00
C ASN A 99 -10.68 -6.53 -13.22
N LYS A 100 -11.15 -7.62 -13.85
CA LYS A 100 -12.14 -7.55 -14.94
C LYS A 100 -13.42 -6.84 -14.49
N TRP A 101 -13.93 -7.19 -13.30
CA TRP A 101 -15.11 -6.54 -12.75
C TRP A 101 -14.85 -5.07 -12.43
N THR A 102 -13.72 -4.74 -11.81
CA THR A 102 -13.31 -3.35 -11.54
C THR A 102 -13.26 -2.52 -12.83
N VAL A 103 -12.64 -3.03 -13.90
CA VAL A 103 -12.57 -2.32 -15.20
C VAL A 103 -13.97 -2.10 -15.79
N ALA A 104 -14.87 -3.08 -15.68
CA ALA A 104 -16.25 -2.94 -16.12
C ALA A 104 -17.05 -1.96 -15.26
N HIS A 105 -16.79 -1.90 -13.96
CA HIS A 105 -17.48 -1.01 -13.03
C HIS A 105 -17.18 0.47 -13.29
N PHE A 106 -15.94 0.80 -13.65
CA PHE A 106 -15.49 2.18 -13.87
C PHE A 106 -15.60 2.67 -15.33
N GLN A 107 -16.46 2.07 -16.15
CA GLN A 107 -16.76 2.62 -17.47
C GLN A 107 -17.29 4.07 -17.34
N PRO A 108 -16.88 5.00 -18.22
CA PRO A 108 -16.24 4.79 -19.53
C PRO A 108 -14.70 4.79 -19.52
N TRP A 109 -14.04 4.64 -18.37
CA TRP A 109 -12.57 4.56 -18.37
C TRP A 109 -12.08 3.32 -19.11
N ASP A 110 -11.03 3.50 -19.88
CA ASP A 110 -10.30 2.40 -20.48
C ASP A 110 -9.51 1.62 -19.41
N GLU A 111 -9.19 0.37 -19.72
CA GLU A 111 -8.44 -0.50 -18.81
C GLU A 111 -7.10 0.12 -18.37
N SER A 112 -6.43 0.87 -19.26
CA SER A 112 -5.15 1.50 -18.93
C SER A 112 -5.31 2.61 -17.87
N THR A 113 -6.40 3.38 -17.93
CA THR A 113 -6.70 4.40 -16.92
C THR A 113 -6.96 3.77 -15.56
N VAL A 114 -7.73 2.68 -15.50
CA VAL A 114 -8.00 1.95 -14.25
C VAL A 114 -6.70 1.39 -13.68
N ASN A 115 -5.87 0.74 -14.52
CA ASN A 115 -4.60 0.16 -14.09
C ASN A 115 -3.59 1.23 -13.62
N ARG A 116 -3.57 2.40 -14.26
CA ARG A 116 -2.77 3.55 -13.82
C ARG A 116 -3.22 4.05 -12.45
N LYS A 117 -4.52 4.19 -12.22
CA LYS A 117 -5.08 4.59 -10.92
C LYS A 117 -4.78 3.56 -9.84
N LEU A 118 -4.92 2.27 -10.12
CA LEU A 118 -4.52 1.21 -9.20
C LEU A 118 -3.04 1.29 -8.83
N SER A 119 -2.16 1.47 -9.81
CA SER A 119 -0.71 1.55 -9.58
C SER A 119 -0.34 2.77 -8.74
N GLU A 120 -0.94 3.92 -9.03
CA GLU A 120 -0.74 5.14 -8.26
C GLU A 120 -1.29 5.03 -6.84
N GLY A 121 -2.48 4.43 -6.67
CA GLY A 121 -3.06 4.17 -5.36
C GLY A 121 -2.18 3.26 -4.50
N ILE A 122 -1.64 2.17 -5.06
CA ILE A 122 -0.71 1.28 -4.34
C ILE A 122 0.55 2.04 -3.92
N ARG A 123 1.08 2.93 -4.78
CA ARG A 123 2.22 3.77 -4.44
C ARG A 123 1.91 4.70 -3.28
N VAL A 124 0.77 5.40 -3.31
CA VAL A 124 0.32 6.31 -2.24
C VAL A 124 0.08 5.56 -0.93
N ILE A 125 -0.46 4.35 -0.98
CA ILE A 125 -0.60 3.50 0.21
C ILE A 125 0.77 3.12 0.77
N ALA A 126 1.72 2.76 -0.10
CA ALA A 126 3.09 2.45 0.33
C ALA A 126 3.78 3.68 0.95
N ASP A 127 3.58 4.87 0.38
CA ASP A 127 4.03 6.14 0.97
C ASP A 127 3.42 6.33 2.38
N ALA A 128 2.11 6.18 2.53
CA ALA A 128 1.41 6.36 3.81
C ALA A 128 1.86 5.35 4.89
N LEU A 129 2.06 4.09 4.51
CA LEU A 129 2.52 3.04 5.43
C LEU A 129 3.95 3.25 5.93
N LYS A 130 4.79 4.02 5.22
CA LYS A 130 6.13 4.39 5.71
C LYS A 130 6.09 5.47 6.79
N MET A 131 4.94 6.13 6.96
CA MET A 131 4.72 7.19 7.96
C MET A 131 4.01 6.67 9.23
N MET A 132 3.61 5.39 9.27
CA MET A 132 2.95 4.73 10.39
C MET A 132 3.93 3.84 11.15
#